data_AF-A0A953MF32-F1
#
_entry.id   AF-A0A953MF32-F1
#
_cell.length_a   1.000
_cell.length_b   1.000
_cell.length_c   1.000
_cell.angle_alpha   90.00
_cell.angle_beta   90.00
_cell.angle_gamma   90.00
#
_symmetry.space_group_name_H-M   'P 1'
#
loop_
_entity.id
_entity.type
_entity.pdbx_description
1 polymer ?
#
loop_
_entity_poly.entity_id
_entity_poly.type
_entity_poly.pdbx_seq_one_letter_code
_entity_poly.pdbx_strand_id
1 'polypeptide(L)'
;GGPDELSFFATEDVHEKLSQMNKGDRFTITKIAEQKGSKIITRYEVIPTQQKAPERLPEINSDNYYELMLNSCRDAIKIQQELGGLMDAKSLAVTLFIARSKTNGYS
;
A
#
# COMPACT_ATOMS: atom_id res chain seq x y z
N GLY A 1 -28.81 11.44 8.90
CA GLY A 1 -28.09 11.79 7.67
C GLY A 1 -28.87 12.88 6.98
N GLY A 2 -28.30 14.08 6.93
CA GLY A 2 -28.87 15.20 6.18
C GLY A 2 -28.41 15.17 4.71
N PRO A 3 -29.01 15.98 3.83
CA PRO A 3 -28.66 16.07 2.42
C PRO A 3 -27.20 16.53 2.16
N ASP A 4 -26.54 17.11 3.17
CA ASP A 4 -25.15 17.56 3.07
C ASP A 4 -24.13 16.41 3.02
N GLU A 5 -24.48 15.22 3.48
CA GLU A 5 -23.59 14.06 3.35
C GLU A 5 -23.42 13.64 1.89
N LEU A 6 -24.42 13.91 1.02
CA LEU A 6 -24.38 13.56 -0.41
C LEU A 6 -23.42 14.40 -1.25
N SER A 7 -23.04 15.60 -0.79
CA SER A 7 -22.12 16.49 -1.53
C SER A 7 -20.65 16.07 -1.43
N PHE A 8 -20.33 15.15 -0.51
CA PHE A 8 -19.02 14.49 -0.44
C PHE A 8 -18.92 13.23 -1.31
N PHE A 9 -20.05 12.75 -1.84
CA PHE A 9 -20.09 11.59 -2.71
C PHE A 9 -20.15 12.01 -4.18
N ALA A 10 -19.72 11.10 -5.05
CA ALA A 10 -19.77 11.33 -6.48
C ALA A 10 -21.22 11.61 -6.93
N THR A 11 -21.38 12.39 -8.02
CA THR A 11 -22.69 12.69 -8.61
C THR A 11 -23.53 11.41 -8.78
N GLU A 12 -24.85 11.52 -8.69
CA GLU A 12 -25.79 10.37 -8.74
C GLU A 12 -25.45 9.37 -9.86
N ASP A 13 -25.17 9.87 -11.06
CA ASP A 13 -24.76 9.10 -12.24
C ASP A 13 -23.48 8.26 -12.05
N VAL A 14 -22.55 8.72 -11.20
CA VAL A 14 -21.33 8.00 -10.84
C VAL A 14 -21.64 6.98 -9.74
N HIS A 15 -22.43 7.37 -8.74
CA HIS A 15 -22.83 6.46 -7.67
C HIS A 15 -23.56 5.22 -8.20
N GLU A 16 -24.48 5.39 -9.14
CA GLU A 16 -25.19 4.28 -9.79
C GLU A 16 -24.26 3.32 -10.54
N LYS A 17 -23.20 3.85 -11.18
CA LYS A 17 -22.22 3.02 -11.88
C LYS A 17 -21.30 2.27 -10.92
N LEU A 18 -20.94 2.90 -9.80
CA LEU A 18 -20.08 2.28 -8.78
C LEU A 18 -20.83 1.23 -7.95
N SER A 19 -22.13 1.39 -7.72
CA SER A 19 -22.93 0.43 -6.94
C SER A 19 -23.10 -0.92 -7.63
N GLN A 20 -22.93 -0.97 -8.96
CA GLN A 20 -22.96 -2.20 -9.76
C GLN A 20 -21.61 -2.96 -9.76
N MET A 21 -20.55 -2.39 -9.16
CA MET A 21 -19.21 -2.99 -9.16
C MET A 21 -18.98 -3.86 -7.92
N ASN A 22 -18.18 -4.91 -8.07
CA ASN A 22 -17.83 -5.80 -6.96
C ASN A 22 -16.64 -5.28 -6.16
N LYS A 23 -16.52 -5.77 -4.93
CA LYS A 23 -15.34 -5.53 -4.10
C LYS A 23 -14.09 -6.06 -4.80
N GLY A 24 -13.13 -5.16 -5.05
CA GLY A 24 -11.87 -5.49 -5.73
C GLY A 24 -11.82 -5.04 -7.19
N ASP A 25 -12.95 -4.60 -7.76
CA ASP A 25 -12.97 -4.01 -9.10
C ASP A 25 -12.27 -2.65 -9.09
N ARG A 26 -11.49 -2.40 -10.13
CA ARG A 26 -10.82 -1.12 -10.37
C ARG A 26 -11.54 -0.37 -11.49
N PHE A 27 -11.62 0.94 -11.32
CA PHE A 27 -12.21 1.84 -12.31
C PHE A 27 -11.46 3.16 -12.30
N THR A 28 -11.55 3.86 -13.42
CA THR A 28 -11.05 5.23 -13.58
C THR A 28 -12.23 6.16 -13.72
N ILE A 29 -12.28 7.21 -12.90
CA ILE A 29 -13.26 8.29 -13.01
C ILE A 29 -12.59 9.47 -13.70
N THR A 30 -13.12 9.88 -14.84
CA THR A 30 -12.66 11.06 -15.58
C THR A 30 -13.68 12.19 -15.45
N LYS A 31 -13.24 13.33 -14.93
CA LYS A 31 -14.04 14.57 -14.90
C LYS A 31 -13.77 15.38 -16.17
N ILE A 32 -14.78 15.51 -17.02
CA ILE A 32 -14.73 16.25 -18.28
C ILE A 32 -15.42 17.60 -18.06
N ALA A 33 -14.70 18.70 -18.32
CA ALA A 33 -15.26 20.04 -18.31
C ALA A 33 -15.27 20.60 -19.74
N GLU A 34 -16.44 20.88 -20.29
CA GLU A 34 -16.66 21.41 -21.64
C GLU A 34 -17.22 22.84 -21.53
N GLN A 35 -16.53 23.83 -22.10
CA GLN A 35 -17.02 25.21 -22.14
C GLN A 35 -17.93 25.40 -23.37
N LYS A 36 -19.22 25.67 -23.14
CA LYS A 36 -20.18 26.08 -24.18
C LYS A 36 -20.54 27.55 -23.99
N GLY A 37 -19.91 28.42 -24.78
CA GLY A 37 -20.04 29.87 -24.64
C GLY A 37 -19.49 30.35 -23.29
N SER A 38 -20.34 31.02 -22.50
CA SER A 38 -19.98 31.47 -21.14
C SER A 38 -20.23 30.43 -20.04
N LYS A 39 -20.75 29.24 -20.38
CA LYS A 39 -21.10 28.20 -19.40
C LYS A 39 -20.08 27.05 -19.44
N ILE A 40 -19.72 26.53 -18.27
CA ILE A 40 -18.91 25.32 -18.13
C ILE A 40 -19.86 24.15 -17.81
N ILE A 41 -19.82 23.10 -18.64
CA ILE A 41 -20.59 21.88 -18.47
C ILE A 41 -19.63 20.81 -17.96
N THR A 42 -19.92 20.26 -16.77
CA THR A 42 -19.13 19.17 -16.19
C THR A 42 -19.86 17.84 -16.42
N ARG A 43 -19.13 16.81 -16.88
CA ARG A 43 -19.60 15.44 -17.01
C ARG A 43 -18.58 14.49 -16.39
N TYR A 44 -19.04 13.36 -15.85
CA TYR A 44 -18.17 12.33 -15.31
C TYR A 44 -18.30 11.05 -16.12
N GLU A 45 -17.17 10.45 -16.47
CA GLU A 45 -17.09 9.16 -17.14
C GLU A 45 -16.44 8.14 -16.20
N VAL A 46 -17.05 6.97 -16.04
CA VAL A 46 -16.55 5.88 -15.21
C VAL A 46 -16.22 4.72 -16.13
N ILE A 47 -14.93 4.38 -16.22
CA ILE A 47 -14.44 3.30 -17.09
C ILE A 47 -13.88 2.19 -16.21
N PRO A 48 -14.46 0.97 -16.22
CA PRO A 48 -13.89 -0.19 -15.54
C PRO A 48 -12.51 -0.49 -16.11
N THR A 49 -11.50 -0.58 -15.25
CA THR A 49 -10.15 -0.93 -15.66
C THR A 49 -10.06 -2.45 -15.68
N GLN A 50 -9.99 -3.08 -16.86
CA GLN A 50 -9.82 -4.55 -16.99
C GLN A 50 -8.47 -5.07 -16.49
N GLN A 51 -7.64 -4.22 -15.90
CA GLN A 51 -6.53 -4.68 -15.08
C GLN A 51 -7.11 -5.29 -13.81
N LYS A 52 -7.42 -6.60 -13.88
CA LYS A 52 -7.31 -7.47 -12.70
C LYS A 52 -6.00 -7.06 -12.05
N ALA A 53 -6.08 -6.54 -10.82
CA ALA A 53 -4.89 -6.41 -10.00
C ALA A 53 -4.16 -7.77 -10.08
N PRO A 54 -2.82 -7.81 -10.15
CA PRO A 54 -2.16 -9.05 -9.79
C PRO A 54 -2.82 -9.48 -8.48
N GLU A 55 -3.42 -10.66 -8.45
CA GLU A 55 -3.89 -11.24 -7.21
C GLU A 55 -2.74 -11.00 -6.25
N ARG A 56 -2.98 -10.19 -5.21
CA ARG A 56 -2.12 -10.26 -4.04
C ARG A 56 -2.38 -11.69 -3.59
N LEU A 57 -1.53 -12.60 -4.06
CA LEU A 57 -1.33 -13.90 -3.44
C LEU A 57 -1.41 -13.59 -1.95
N PRO A 58 -2.25 -14.31 -1.18
CA PRO A 58 -2.24 -14.13 0.26
C PRO A 58 -0.77 -14.13 0.63
N GLU A 59 -0.29 -13.03 1.22
CA GLU A 59 1.07 -12.99 1.70
C GLU A 59 1.16 -14.21 2.58
N ILE A 60 1.86 -15.23 2.07
CA ILE A 60 2.40 -16.28 2.89
C ILE A 60 3.37 -15.48 3.73
N ASN A 61 2.86 -14.91 4.83
CA ASN A 61 3.62 -14.51 5.98
C ASN A 61 4.18 -15.83 6.51
N SER A 62 5.08 -16.44 5.74
CA SER A 62 6.07 -17.33 6.30
C SER A 62 6.81 -16.42 7.24
N ASP A 63 6.54 -16.60 8.52
CA ASP A 63 7.21 -15.95 9.65
C ASP A 63 8.72 -16.19 9.50
N ASN A 64 9.35 -15.43 8.62
CA ASN A 64 10.75 -15.64 8.24
C ASN A 64 11.67 -15.03 9.29
N TYR A 65 11.19 -14.90 10.52
CA TYR A 65 11.93 -14.45 11.69
C TYR A 65 13.13 -15.36 11.95
N TYR A 66 13.03 -16.65 11.62
CA TYR A 66 14.16 -17.56 11.75
C TYR A 66 15.33 -17.16 10.82
N GLU A 67 15.08 -16.99 9.53
CA GLU A 67 16.13 -16.56 8.59
C GLU A 67 16.59 -15.12 8.87
N LEU A 68 15.66 -14.23 9.23
CA LEU A 68 15.97 -12.86 9.62
C LEU A 68 16.92 -12.80 10.82
N MET A 69 16.68 -13.64 11.83
CA MET A 69 17.51 -13.77 13.02
C MET A 69 18.87 -14.38 12.66
N LEU A 70 18.89 -15.44 11.84
CA LEU A 70 20.13 -16.08 11.40
C LEU A 70 21.05 -15.09 10.66
N ASN A 71 20.48 -14.29 9.76
CA ASN A 71 21.21 -13.24 9.06
C ASN A 71 21.70 -12.16 10.02
N SER A 72 20.89 -11.78 11.00
CA SER A 72 21.28 -10.77 12.01
C SER A 72 22.43 -11.25 12.88
N CYS A 73 22.46 -12.52 13.28
CA CYS A 73 23.58 -13.11 14.01
C CYS A 73 24.86 -13.18 13.17
N ARG A 74 24.76 -13.57 11.88
CA ARG A 74 25.92 -13.63 10.98
C ARG A 74 26.57 -12.27 10.80
N ASP A 75 25.78 -11.23 10.60
CA ASP A 75 26.30 -9.88 10.40
C ASP A 75 26.85 -9.28 11.69
N ALA A 76 26.23 -9.58 12.83
CA ALA A 76 26.76 -9.18 14.14
C ALA A 76 28.17 -9.73 14.40
N ILE A 77 28.43 -10.99 14.03
CA ILE A 77 29.77 -11.59 14.16
C ILE A 77 30.78 -10.91 13.24
N LYS A 78 30.40 -10.61 11.99
CA LYS A 78 31.28 -9.90 11.05
C LYS A 78 31.64 -8.51 11.56
N ILE A 79 30.65 -7.74 12.00
CA ILE A 79 30.85 -6.39 12.57
C ILE A 79 31.73 -6.47 13.82
N GLN A 80 31.50 -7.46 14.69
CA GLN A 80 32.35 -7.66 15.86
C GLN A 80 33.81 -7.91 15.47
N GLN A 81 34.06 -8.72 14.43
CA GLN A 81 35.42 -9.00 13.93
C GLN A 81 36.08 -7.75 13.33
N GLU A 82 35.35 -6.97 12.53
CA GLU A 82 35.84 -5.73 11.93
C GLU A 82 36.20 -4.67 12.98
N LEU A 83 35.43 -4.61 14.08
CA LEU A 83 35.66 -3.67 15.19
C LEU A 83 36.61 -4.22 16.27
N GLY A 84 37.35 -5.30 15.97
CA GLY A 84 38.36 -5.87 16.87
C GLY A 84 37.79 -6.44 18.18
N GLY A 85 36.53 -6.90 18.18
CA GLY A 85 35.90 -7.52 19.34
C GLY A 85 35.40 -6.56 20.41
N LEU A 86 35.44 -5.25 20.17
CA LEU A 86 35.05 -4.21 21.14
C LEU A 86 33.54 -4.19 21.44
N MET A 87 32.72 -4.72 20.54
CA MET A 87 31.27 -4.75 20.70
C MET A 87 30.75 -6.16 20.98
N ASP A 88 29.68 -6.24 21.77
CA ASP A 88 28.96 -7.49 22.03
C ASP A 88 28.11 -7.89 20.82
N ALA A 89 28.39 -9.07 20.26
CA ALA A 89 27.65 -9.61 19.12
C ALA A 89 26.17 -9.85 19.42
N LYS A 90 25.80 -10.16 20.67
CA LYS A 90 24.38 -10.38 21.01
C LYS A 90 23.59 -9.08 20.88
N SER A 91 24.11 -7.99 21.43
CA SER A 91 23.49 -6.66 21.33
C SER A 91 23.39 -6.20 19.88
N LEU A 92 24.44 -6.40 19.07
CA LEU A 92 24.43 -6.11 17.63
C LEU A 92 23.34 -6.91 16.89
N ALA A 93 23.24 -8.22 17.15
CA ALA A 93 22.26 -9.09 16.50
C ALA A 93 20.82 -8.66 16.80
N VAL A 94 20.52 -8.31 18.06
CA VAL A 94 19.18 -7.84 18.48
C VAL A 94 18.84 -6.51 17.80
N THR A 95 19.78 -5.55 17.78
CA THR A 95 19.56 -4.27 17.10
C THR A 95 19.30 -4.44 15.60
N LEU A 96 20.09 -5.28 14.92
CA LEU A 96 19.90 -5.59 13.51
C LEU A 96 18.56 -6.28 13.24
N PHE A 97 18.16 -7.23 14.08
CA PHE A 97 16.90 -7.94 13.96
C PHE A 97 15.70 -6.99 14.09
N ILE A 98 15.73 -6.07 15.07
CA ILE A 98 14.67 -5.07 15.25
C ILE A 98 14.60 -4.12 14.05
N ALA A 99 15.74 -3.65 13.55
CA ALA A 99 15.79 -2.76 12.39
C ALA A 99 15.18 -3.45 11.15
N ARG A 100 15.57 -4.71 10.90
CA ARG A 100 15.12 -5.51 9.75
C ARG A 100 13.64 -5.90 9.83
N SER A 101 13.16 -6.26 11.02
CA SER A 101 11.76 -6.64 11.23
C SER A 101 10.80 -5.45 11.13
N LYS A 102 11.25 -4.23 11.48
CA LYS A 102 10.44 -3.00 11.35
C LYS A 102 10.35 -2.48 9.91
N THR A 103 11.37 -2.66 9.09
CA THR A 103 11.34 -2.26 7.66
C THR A 103 10.41 -3.11 6.80
N ASN A 104 10.09 -4.33 7.23
CA ASN A 104 9.22 -5.24 6.46
C ASN A 104 7.72 -4.90 6.56
N GLY A 105 7.34 -3.85 7.31
CA GLY A 105 5.94 -3.41 7.50
C GLY A 105 5.56 -2.10 6.82
N TYR A 106 6.45 -1.50 6.02
CA TYR A 106 6.12 -0.34 5.17
C TYR A 106 6.14 -0.78 3.70
N SER A 107 5.02 -1.29 3.21
CA SER A 107 4.74 -1.52 1.79
C SER A 107 3.25 -1.36 1.51
#